data_AF-A0A6G3UTX0-F1
#
_entry.id   AF-A0A6G3UTX0-F1
#
_cell.length_a   1.000
_cell.length_b   1.000
_cell.length_c   1.000
_cell.angle_alpha   90.00
_cell.angle_beta   90.00
_cell.angle_gamma   90.00
#
_symmetry.space_group_name_H-M   'P 1'
#
loop_
_entity.id
_entity.type
_entity.pdbx_description
1 polymer ?
#
loop_
_entity_poly.entity_id
_entity_poly.type
_entity_poly.pdbx_seq_one_letter_code
_entity_poly.pdbx_strand_id
1 'polypeptide(L)'
;MDEWRGWQEAAEAALYGDEGFYRRPEGPAGHFRTSVHTSPLFAAAVARLLVRTAAELGTADVDLVDMAAGRGELVTGVLAALPAEGGADLTVRAYAVELAARPDGLDPRVEWCAQPPPGVRGLLFANEWLDNVPLPVAETDDEGVERYVEVRTRD
;
A
#
# COMPACT_ATOMS: atom_id res chain seq x y z
N MET A 1 36.49 0.32 7.39
CA MET A 1 35.83 1.28 8.29
C MET A 1 34.43 0.73 8.47
N ASP A 2 34.00 0.51 9.71
CA ASP A 2 32.62 0.11 9.97
C ASP A 2 31.73 1.29 9.62
N GLU A 3 30.84 1.09 8.66
CA GLU A 3 29.88 2.09 8.22
C GLU A 3 28.61 1.91 9.06
N TRP A 4 28.20 3.00 9.70
CA TRP A 4 26.98 3.09 10.49
C TRP A 4 25.98 3.95 9.72
N ARG A 5 24.71 3.59 9.81
CA ARG A 5 23.61 4.36 9.22
C ARG A 5 22.44 4.41 10.18
N GLY A 6 21.63 5.46 10.08
CA GLY A 6 20.42 5.59 10.88
C GLY A 6 19.45 4.44 10.62
N TRP A 7 18.69 4.05 11.65
CA TRP A 7 17.70 2.97 11.56
C TRP A 7 16.74 3.13 10.39
N GLN A 8 16.25 4.35 10.14
CA GLN A 8 15.33 4.64 9.03
C GLN A 8 15.94 4.26 7.67
N GLU A 9 17.18 4.67 7.42
CA GLU A 9 17.88 4.40 6.16
C GLU A 9 18.14 2.89 5.98
N ALA A 10 18.49 2.21 7.08
CA ALA A 10 18.67 0.76 7.04
C ALA A 10 17.36 0.02 6.77
N ALA A 11 16.27 0.42 7.41
CA ALA A 11 14.95 -0.16 7.18
C ALA A 11 14.46 0.12 5.75
N GLU A 12 14.65 1.33 5.23
CA GLU A 12 14.34 1.69 3.83
C GLU A 12 15.11 0.79 2.84
N ALA A 13 16.42 0.62 3.04
CA ALA A 13 17.24 -0.24 2.18
C ALA A 13 16.81 -1.72 2.27
N ALA A 14 16.50 -2.22 3.46
CA ALA A 14 16.10 -3.60 3.68
C ALA A 14 14.70 -3.92 3.12
N LEU A 15 13.77 -2.97 3.20
CA LEU A 15 12.39 -3.15 2.74
C LEU A 15 12.25 -2.84 1.24
N TYR A 16 12.82 -1.74 0.78
CA TYR A 16 12.52 -1.13 -0.52
C TYR A 16 13.73 -0.87 -1.42
N GLY A 17 14.96 -1.18 -0.97
CA GLY A 17 16.14 -1.14 -1.82
C GLY A 17 16.06 -2.11 -3.00
N ASP A 18 17.06 -2.10 -3.89
CA ASP A 18 17.06 -2.95 -5.10
C ASP A 18 16.93 -4.44 -4.78
N GLU A 19 17.55 -4.87 -3.68
CA GLU A 19 17.45 -6.23 -3.13
C GLU A 19 16.47 -6.32 -1.94
N GLY A 20 15.62 -5.32 -1.75
CA GLY A 20 14.72 -5.18 -0.60
C GLY A 20 13.59 -6.20 -0.59
N PHE A 21 13.09 -6.54 0.59
CA PHE A 21 12.08 -7.58 0.82
C PHE A 21 10.84 -7.43 -0.08
N TYR A 22 10.29 -6.22 -0.22
CA TYR A 22 9.05 -5.98 -0.98
C TYR A 22 9.24 -5.98 -2.50
N ARG A 23 10.47 -5.87 -3.01
CA ARG A 23 10.75 -5.90 -4.46
C ARG A 23 10.98 -7.31 -5.01
N ARG A 24 11.27 -8.28 -4.15
CA ARG A 24 11.58 -9.65 -4.56
C ARG A 24 10.34 -10.41 -5.05
N PRO A 25 10.48 -11.32 -6.02
CA PRO A 25 9.35 -12.08 -6.59
C PRO A 25 8.58 -12.92 -5.57
N GLU A 26 9.25 -13.44 -4.54
CA GLU A 26 8.64 -14.21 -3.46
C GLU A 26 7.68 -13.33 -2.65
N GLY A 27 8.10 -12.10 -2.35
CA GLY A 27 7.31 -11.03 -1.74
C GLY A 27 6.52 -11.42 -0.47
N PRO A 28 5.66 -10.53 0.03
CA PRO A 28 4.82 -10.81 1.20
C PRO A 28 3.83 -11.94 0.96
N ALA A 29 3.31 -12.07 -0.28
CA ALA A 29 2.32 -13.09 -0.64
C ALA A 29 2.86 -14.53 -0.53
N GLY A 30 4.18 -14.74 -0.62
CA GLY A 30 4.82 -16.03 -0.35
C GLY A 30 4.95 -16.37 1.14
N HIS A 31 4.79 -15.38 2.03
CA HIS A 31 5.08 -15.50 3.46
C HIS A 31 3.87 -15.19 4.37
N PHE A 32 2.88 -14.43 3.90
CA PHE A 32 1.75 -13.95 4.69
C PHE A 32 0.44 -13.97 3.89
N ARG A 33 -0.62 -14.50 4.51
CA ARG A 33 -2.00 -14.27 4.06
C ARG A 33 -2.52 -13.03 4.77
N THR A 34 -2.55 -11.89 4.08
CA THR A 34 -3.19 -10.68 4.61
C THR A 34 -4.73 -10.80 4.57
N SER A 35 -5.45 -9.93 5.27
CA SER A 35 -6.92 -9.91 5.34
C SER A 35 -7.60 -9.89 3.95
N VAL A 36 -6.95 -9.28 2.98
CA VAL A 36 -7.34 -9.24 1.55
C VAL A 36 -7.41 -10.63 0.91
N HIS A 37 -6.58 -11.57 1.36
CA HIS A 37 -6.56 -12.96 0.91
C HIS A 37 -7.59 -13.84 1.63
N THR A 38 -8.22 -13.34 2.69
CA THR A 38 -8.96 -14.17 3.65
C THR A 38 -10.47 -14.17 3.37
N SER A 39 -11.04 -13.11 2.80
CA SER A 39 -12.47 -13.06 2.49
C SER A 39 -12.88 -11.97 1.49
N PRO A 40 -13.82 -12.24 0.57
CA PRO A 40 -14.40 -11.21 -0.31
C PRO A 40 -15.16 -10.11 0.45
N LEU A 41 -15.48 -10.33 1.73
CA LEU A 41 -16.20 -9.37 2.57
C LEU A 41 -15.43 -8.06 2.78
N PHE A 42 -14.09 -8.12 2.83
CA PHE A 42 -13.29 -6.92 3.03
C PHE A 42 -13.35 -6.00 1.80
N ALA A 43 -13.18 -6.57 0.61
CA ALA A 43 -13.33 -5.85 -0.64
C ALA A 43 -14.74 -5.27 -0.82
N ALA A 44 -15.79 -6.02 -0.44
CA ALA A 44 -17.16 -5.51 -0.43
C ALA A 44 -17.35 -4.33 0.55
N ALA A 45 -16.71 -4.37 1.73
CA ALA A 45 -16.76 -3.25 2.67
C ALA A 45 -16.08 -1.99 2.10
N VAL A 46 -14.93 -2.15 1.43
CA VAL A 46 -14.24 -1.04 0.76
C VAL A 46 -15.05 -0.53 -0.45
N ALA A 47 -15.69 -1.40 -1.22
CA ALA A 47 -16.61 -1.00 -2.29
C ALA A 47 -17.78 -0.15 -1.76
N ARG A 48 -18.41 -0.54 -0.64
CA ARG A 48 -19.42 0.29 0.03
C ARG A 48 -18.89 1.63 0.52
N LEU A 49 -17.63 1.68 0.96
CA LEU A 49 -17.00 2.94 1.33
C LEU A 49 -16.84 3.83 0.09
N LEU A 50 -16.35 3.29 -1.03
CA LEU A 50 -16.20 4.03 -2.29
C LEU A 50 -17.54 4.59 -2.79
N VAL A 51 -18.63 3.81 -2.73
CA VAL A 51 -19.98 4.27 -3.11
C VAL A 51 -20.44 5.43 -2.24
N ARG A 52 -20.23 5.35 -0.91
CA ARG A 52 -20.57 6.45 0.00
C ARG A 52 -19.73 7.70 -0.27
N THR A 53 -18.43 7.53 -0.49
CA THR A 53 -17.52 8.62 -0.85
C THR A 53 -17.98 9.31 -2.14
N ALA A 54 -18.35 8.56 -3.18
CA ALA A 54 -18.85 9.12 -4.42
C ALA A 54 -20.14 9.95 -4.21
N ALA A 55 -21.07 9.44 -3.38
CA ALA A 55 -22.30 10.13 -3.02
C ALA A 55 -22.03 11.44 -2.23
N GLU A 56 -21.13 11.41 -1.25
CA GLU A 56 -20.72 12.59 -0.47
C GLU A 56 -20.02 13.64 -1.34
N LEU A 57 -19.25 13.19 -2.33
CA LEU A 57 -18.61 14.04 -3.33
C LEU A 57 -19.58 14.50 -4.43
N GLY A 58 -20.81 13.97 -4.48
CA GLY A 58 -21.81 14.30 -5.50
C GLY A 58 -21.35 14.00 -6.92
N THR A 59 -20.60 12.91 -7.13
CA THR A 59 -20.02 12.55 -8.43
C THR A 59 -20.24 11.07 -8.77
N ALA A 60 -20.43 10.76 -10.04
CA ALA A 60 -20.40 9.39 -10.55
C ALA A 60 -18.99 8.99 -11.02
N ASP A 61 -18.14 9.97 -11.39
CA ASP A 61 -16.73 9.77 -11.72
C ASP A 61 -15.89 9.86 -10.44
N VAL A 62 -15.30 8.75 -10.02
CA VAL A 62 -14.56 8.66 -8.76
C VAL A 62 -13.25 7.90 -8.94
N ASP A 63 -12.21 8.36 -8.25
CA ASP A 63 -10.91 7.68 -8.23
C ASP A 63 -10.84 6.71 -7.03
N LEU A 64 -10.34 5.50 -7.26
CA LEU A 64 -9.98 4.54 -6.22
C LEU A 64 -8.46 4.36 -6.23
N VAL A 65 -7.78 4.70 -5.14
CA VAL A 65 -6.34 4.50 -4.96
C VAL A 65 -6.12 3.44 -3.90
N ASP A 66 -5.55 2.31 -4.30
CA ASP A 66 -5.09 1.22 -3.44
C ASP A 66 -3.59 1.42 -3.16
N MET A 67 -3.26 1.91 -1.96
CA MET A 67 -1.89 2.26 -1.57
C MET A 67 -1.18 1.04 -0.96
N ALA A 68 0.05 0.77 -1.44
CA ALA A 68 0.76 -0.48 -1.17
C ALA A 68 -0.07 -1.69 -1.62
N ALA A 69 -0.44 -1.67 -2.90
CA ALA A 69 -1.44 -2.55 -3.47
C ALA A 69 -1.03 -4.04 -3.50
N GLY A 70 0.23 -4.38 -3.19
CA GLY A 70 0.70 -5.76 -3.23
C GLY A 70 0.69 -6.29 -4.66
N ARG A 71 -0.19 -7.25 -4.99
CA ARG A 71 -0.41 -7.70 -6.38
C ARG A 71 -1.76 -7.23 -6.93
N GLY A 72 -2.37 -6.23 -6.31
CA GLY A 72 -3.65 -5.64 -6.73
C GLY A 72 -4.87 -6.47 -6.34
N GLU A 73 -4.76 -7.34 -5.33
CA GLU A 73 -5.86 -8.19 -4.87
C GLU A 73 -7.05 -7.35 -4.36
N LEU A 74 -6.78 -6.29 -3.60
CA LEU A 74 -7.83 -5.45 -3.02
C LEU A 74 -8.56 -4.69 -4.13
N VAL A 75 -7.85 -3.91 -4.95
CA VAL A 75 -8.46 -3.17 -6.07
C VAL A 75 -9.27 -4.09 -6.99
N THR A 76 -8.77 -5.30 -7.29
CA THR A 76 -9.50 -6.30 -8.09
C THR A 76 -10.80 -6.73 -7.41
N GLY A 77 -10.73 -7.05 -6.12
CA GLY A 77 -11.91 -7.43 -5.35
C GLY A 77 -12.94 -6.31 -5.23
N VAL A 78 -12.50 -5.07 -5.04
CA VAL A 78 -13.37 -3.89 -4.92
C VAL A 78 -14.12 -3.64 -6.23
N LEU A 79 -13.41 -3.66 -7.36
CA LEU A 79 -14.03 -3.49 -8.68
C LEU A 79 -15.04 -4.61 -8.98
N ALA A 80 -14.76 -5.85 -8.58
CA ALA A 80 -15.69 -6.97 -8.74
C ALA A 80 -16.93 -6.86 -7.84
N ALA A 81 -16.79 -6.35 -6.62
CA ALA A 81 -17.89 -6.19 -5.67
C ALA A 81 -18.78 -4.97 -5.95
N LEU A 82 -18.24 -3.96 -6.64
CA LEU A 82 -18.87 -2.66 -6.85
C LEU A 82 -20.34 -2.72 -7.33
N PRO A 83 -20.71 -3.56 -8.32
CA PRO A 83 -22.10 -3.61 -8.80
C PRO A 83 -23.07 -4.10 -7.72
N ALA A 84 -22.68 -5.08 -6.91
CA ALA A 84 -23.52 -5.65 -5.85
C ALA A 84 -23.68 -4.68 -4.66
N GLU A 85 -22.69 -3.83 -4.42
CA GLU A 85 -22.69 -2.85 -3.33
C GLU A 85 -23.29 -1.49 -3.74
N GLY A 86 -23.99 -1.42 -4.88
CA GLY A 86 -24.73 -0.23 -5.32
C GLY A 86 -23.92 0.78 -6.13
N GLY A 87 -22.72 0.42 -6.60
CA GLY A 87 -21.86 1.27 -7.43
C GLY A 87 -21.89 0.94 -8.92
N ALA A 88 -22.93 0.26 -9.41
CA ALA A 88 -23.03 -0.14 -10.82
C ALA A 88 -22.99 1.04 -11.81
N ASP A 89 -23.48 2.21 -11.38
CA ASP A 89 -23.51 3.45 -12.20
C ASP A 89 -22.25 4.32 -12.02
N LEU A 90 -21.29 3.91 -11.18
CA LEU A 90 -20.05 4.66 -10.97
C LEU A 90 -19.05 4.38 -12.10
N THR A 91 -18.41 5.45 -12.56
CA THR A 91 -17.22 5.38 -13.41
C THR A 91 -15.99 5.47 -12.51
N VAL A 92 -15.36 4.32 -12.25
CA VAL A 92 -14.20 4.23 -11.36
C VAL A 92 -12.90 4.25 -12.16
N ARG A 93 -12.03 5.22 -11.89
CA ARG A 93 -10.61 5.15 -12.26
C ARG A 93 -9.84 4.51 -11.12
N ALA A 94 -9.25 3.34 -11.36
CA ALA A 94 -8.59 2.56 -10.33
C ALA A 94 -7.07 2.64 -10.47
N TYR A 95 -6.40 2.94 -9.35
CA TYR A 95 -4.96 3.06 -9.23
C TYR A 95 -4.48 2.05 -8.18
N ALA A 96 -3.48 1.25 -8.54
CA ALA A 96 -2.71 0.45 -7.63
C ALA A 96 -1.33 1.10 -7.48
N VAL A 97 -1.03 1.59 -6.28
CA VAL A 97 0.25 2.24 -5.97
C VAL A 97 1.17 1.22 -5.32
N GLU A 98 2.23 0.86 -6.03
CA GLU A 98 3.15 -0.18 -5.63
C GLU A 98 4.52 0.00 -6.28
N LEU A 99 5.58 -0.27 -5.51
CA LEU A 99 6.96 -0.19 -5.97
C LEU A 99 7.39 -1.45 -6.72
N ALA A 100 6.80 -2.60 -6.37
CA ALA A 100 7.02 -3.85 -7.08
C ALA A 100 6.48 -3.80 -8.53
N ALA A 101 6.98 -4.70 -9.37
CA ALA A 101 6.53 -4.82 -10.75
C ALA A 101 5.05 -5.20 -10.83
N ARG A 102 4.36 -4.64 -11.83
CA ARG A 102 2.96 -4.98 -12.13
C ARG A 102 2.83 -6.50 -12.34
N PRO A 103 1.90 -7.18 -11.65
CA PRO A 103 1.69 -8.61 -11.83
C PRO A 103 1.00 -8.92 -13.17
N ASP A 104 1.34 -10.09 -13.72
CA ASP A 104 0.69 -10.61 -14.92
C ASP A 104 -0.81 -10.87 -14.67
N GLY A 105 -1.64 -10.58 -15.68
CA GLY A 105 -3.08 -10.86 -15.63
C GLY A 105 -3.92 -9.86 -14.84
N LEU A 106 -3.32 -8.83 -14.22
CA LEU A 106 -4.08 -7.74 -13.61
C LEU A 106 -4.88 -6.98 -14.66
N ASP A 107 -6.15 -6.69 -14.35
CA ASP A 107 -7.07 -5.97 -15.23
C ASP A 107 -6.40 -4.72 -15.84
N PRO A 108 -6.35 -4.59 -17.18
CA PRO A 108 -5.66 -3.48 -17.84
C PRO A 108 -6.26 -2.10 -17.51
N ARG A 109 -7.46 -2.04 -16.94
CA ARG A 109 -8.10 -0.80 -16.49
C ARG A 109 -7.54 -0.29 -15.16
N VAL A 110 -6.84 -1.12 -14.39
CA VAL A 110 -6.13 -0.68 -13.18
C VAL A 110 -4.83 -0.05 -13.60
N GLU A 111 -4.63 1.22 -13.29
CA GLU A 111 -3.37 1.92 -13.50
C GLU A 111 -2.37 1.53 -12.41
N TRP A 112 -1.13 1.18 -12.81
CA TRP A 112 -0.07 0.79 -11.87
C TRP A 112 0.91 1.95 -11.72
N CYS A 113 1.07 2.46 -10.50
CA CYS A 113 1.82 3.68 -10.23
C CYS A 113 2.86 3.44 -9.13
N ALA A 114 4.04 4.05 -9.23
CA ALA A 114 5.02 4.03 -8.13
C ALA A 114 4.68 5.01 -6.99
N GLN A 115 3.81 6.00 -7.26
CA GLN A 115 3.36 7.01 -6.31
C GLN A 115 1.88 7.32 -6.55
N PRO A 116 1.13 7.79 -5.52
CA PRO A 116 -0.24 8.21 -5.71
C PRO A 116 -0.34 9.35 -6.75
N PRO A 117 -1.24 9.26 -7.73
CA PRO A 117 -1.38 10.29 -8.74
C PRO A 117 -1.91 11.60 -8.13
N PRO A 118 -1.48 12.77 -8.64
CA PRO A 118 -1.98 14.05 -8.16
C PRO A 118 -3.43 14.28 -8.61
N GLY A 119 -4.17 15.09 -7.85
CA GLY A 119 -5.50 15.54 -8.27
C GLY A 119 -6.61 14.49 -8.18
N VAL A 120 -6.38 13.39 -7.45
CA VAL A 120 -7.40 12.37 -7.22
C VAL A 120 -8.61 12.93 -6.46
N ARG A 121 -9.80 12.51 -6.90
CA ARG A 121 -11.07 12.81 -6.27
C ARG A 121 -11.82 11.50 -6.02
N GLY A 122 -11.70 10.97 -4.81
CA GLY A 122 -12.38 9.74 -4.43
C GLY A 122 -11.79 9.14 -3.16
N LEU A 123 -11.56 7.83 -3.18
CA LEU A 123 -11.08 7.08 -2.02
C LEU A 123 -9.63 6.67 -2.21
N LEU A 124 -8.76 7.12 -1.31
CA LEU A 124 -7.45 6.50 -1.08
C LEU A 124 -7.58 5.54 0.10
N PHE A 125 -7.21 4.29 -0.10
CA PHE A 125 -7.24 3.24 0.90
C PHE A 125 -5.84 2.64 1.06
N ALA A 126 -5.37 2.55 2.30
CA ALA A 126 -4.02 2.10 2.63
C ALA A 126 -4.09 1.03 3.74
N ASN A 127 -4.32 -0.22 3.35
CA ASN A 127 -4.40 -1.33 4.29
C ASN A 127 -2.99 -1.82 4.65
N GLU A 128 -2.64 -1.85 5.94
CA GLU A 128 -1.33 -2.39 6.40
C GLU A 128 -0.14 -1.72 5.69
N TRP A 129 -0.27 -0.42 5.39
CA TRP A 129 0.82 0.36 4.79
C TRP A 129 1.70 1.02 5.85
N LEU A 130 1.08 1.65 6.86
CA LEU A 130 1.78 2.50 7.83
C LEU A 130 2.73 1.75 8.77
N ASP A 131 2.48 0.48 9.02
CA ASP A 131 3.37 -0.40 9.80
C ASP A 131 4.69 -0.72 9.07
N ASN A 132 4.72 -0.49 7.75
CA ASN A 132 5.89 -0.73 6.90
C ASN A 132 6.63 0.55 6.50
N VAL A 133 6.22 1.73 6.99
CA VAL A 133 6.91 3.00 6.72
C VAL A 133 8.16 3.11 7.60
N PRO A 134 9.38 3.23 7.02
CA PRO A 134 10.60 3.42 7.78
C PRO A 134 10.59 4.75 8.52
N LEU A 135 10.84 4.71 9.82
CA LEU A 135 10.89 5.87 10.70
C LEU A 135 12.22 5.95 11.45
N PRO A 136 12.70 7.14 11.82
CA PRO A 136 13.76 7.27 12.81
C PRO A 136 13.34 6.61 14.12
N VAL A 137 14.24 5.89 14.75
CA VAL A 137 14.05 5.38 16.11
C VAL A 137 14.96 6.18 17.02
N ALA A 138 14.41 6.68 18.13
CA ALA A 138 15.18 7.35 19.16
C ALA A 138 15.17 6.51 20.45
N GLU A 139 16.30 6.49 21.13
CA GLU A 139 16.47 5.89 22.45
C GLU A 139 17.11 6.89 23.41
N THR A 140 16.84 6.72 24.70
CA THR A 140 17.50 7.48 25.75
C THR A 140 18.71 6.68 26.23
N ASP A 141 19.89 7.30 26.18
CA ASP A 141 21.11 6.68 26.67
C ASP A 141 21.17 6.61 28.22
N ASP A 142 22.25 6.02 28.74
CA ASP A 142 22.50 5.92 30.19
C ASP A 142 22.66 7.28 30.90
N GLU A 143 22.87 8.36 30.15
CA GLU A 143 23.00 9.74 30.64
C GLU A 143 21.69 10.53 30.55
N GLY A 144 20.61 9.93 30.04
CA GLY A 144 19.32 10.58 29.89
C GLY A 144 19.18 11.41 28.61
N VAL A 145 20.09 11.28 27.64
CA VAL A 145 20.09 12.04 26.39
C VAL A 145 19.40 11.23 25.29
N GLU A 146 18.47 11.87 24.58
CA GLU A 146 17.83 11.29 23.39
C GLU A 146 18.82 11.21 22.22
N ARG A 147 18.97 10.01 21.66
CA ARG A 147 19.84 9.72 20.50
C ARG A 147 19.08 8.94 19.45
N TYR A 148 19.42 9.13 18.18
CA TYR A 148 18.89 8.28 17.11
C TYR A 148 19.65 6.95 17.06
N VAL A 149 18.91 5.87 16.87
CA VAL A 149 19.45 4.52 16.72
C VAL A 149 20.12 4.38 15.36
N GLU A 150 21.33 3.84 15.37
CA GLU A 150 22.11 3.49 14.18
C GLU A 150 22.35 1.98 14.14
N VAL A 151 22.53 1.44 12.94
CA VAL A 151 22.88 0.04 12.72
C VAL A 151 24.14 -0.09 11.89
N ARG A 152 24.95 -1.10 12.19
CA ARG A 152 26.14 -1.42 11.43
C ARG A 152 25.76 -2.11 10.13
N THR A 153 26.36 -1.71 9.01
CA THR A 153 25.97 -2.20 7.67
C THR A 153 26.34 -3.66 7.36
N ARG A 154 27.08 -4.36 8.23
CA ARG A 154 27.68 -5.67 7.97
C ARG A 154 27.29 -6.79 8.95
N ASP A 155 26.34 -6.54 9.85
CA ASP A 155 25.73 -7.56 10.72
C ASP A 155 24.29 -7.84 10.30
#